data_AF-A0AAV1Z0T9-F1
#
_entry.id   AF-A0AAV1Z0T9-F1
#
_cell.length_a   1.000
_cell.length_b   1.000
_cell.length_c   1.000
_cell.angle_alpha   90.00
_cell.angle_beta   90.00
_cell.angle_gamma   90.00
#
_symmetry.space_group_name_H-M   'P 1'
#
loop_
_entity.id
_entity.type
_entity.pdbx_description
1 polymer ?
#
loop_
_entity_poly.entity_id
_entity_poly.type
_entity_poly.pdbx_seq_one_letter_code
_entity_poly.pdbx_strand_id
1 'polypeptide(L)'
;MLTPCSAGAVPVGIFITKGQTEESYKQGLNLVLDIMKESAFNGKGAPATFITDDSDSEINALKKIWPSSSNFLCIFHVGQAVWRWLWDSKNVIPNDSRRQLMSYFQSIM
;
A
#
# COMPACT_ATOMS: atom_id res chain seq x y z
N MET A 1 4.88 -8.16 1.18
CA MET A 1 3.46 -8.22 1.61
C MET A 1 3.39 -8.56 3.09
N LEU A 2 2.62 -7.82 3.87
CA LEU A 2 2.46 -8.03 5.31
C LEU A 2 0.98 -8.29 5.64
N THR A 3 0.72 -9.01 6.72
CA THR A 3 -0.64 -9.16 7.31
C THR A 3 -0.62 -8.69 8.76
N PRO A 4 -1.67 -7.98 9.23
CA PRO A 4 -1.80 -7.66 10.65
C PRO A 4 -2.07 -8.93 11.47
N CYS A 5 -1.50 -8.99 12.68
CA CYS A 5 -1.76 -9.98 13.70
C CYS A 5 -1.51 -9.41 15.11
N SER A 6 -1.73 -10.19 16.16
CA SER A 6 -1.52 -9.77 17.55
C SER A 6 -0.07 -9.36 17.88
N ALA A 7 0.91 -9.83 17.11
CA ALA A 7 2.32 -9.46 17.25
C ALA A 7 2.73 -8.25 16.37
N GLY A 8 1.77 -7.62 15.67
CA GLY A 8 2.02 -6.56 14.69
C GLY A 8 1.89 -7.05 13.25
N ALA A 9 2.68 -6.50 12.34
CA ALA A 9 2.64 -6.85 10.92
C ALA A 9 3.65 -7.98 10.61
N VAL A 10 3.15 -9.13 10.15
CA VAL A 10 3.98 -10.30 9.81
C VAL A 10 4.11 -10.44 8.29
N PRO A 11 5.31 -10.70 7.75
CA PRO A 11 5.49 -10.96 6.33
C PRO A 11 4.73 -12.22 5.86
N VAL A 12 3.87 -12.05 4.85
CA VAL A 12 3.17 -13.16 4.16
C VAL A 12 3.96 -13.61 2.94
N GLY A 13 4.73 -12.70 2.33
CA GLY A 13 5.56 -13.01 1.18
C GLY A 13 6.47 -11.84 0.82
N ILE A 14 7.65 -12.17 0.33
CA ILE A 14 8.66 -11.23 -0.16
C ILE A 14 9.01 -11.65 -1.58
N PHE A 15 8.99 -10.70 -2.50
CA PHE A 15 9.45 -10.89 -3.87
C PHE A 15 10.37 -9.73 -4.24
N ILE A 16 11.34 -10.00 -5.11
CA ILE A 16 12.29 -9.01 -5.61
C ILE A 16 12.09 -8.93 -7.11
N THR A 17 11.80 -7.74 -7.61
CA THR A 17 11.57 -7.49 -9.04
C THR A 17 12.68 -6.60 -9.61
N LYS A 18 12.85 -6.68 -10.94
CA LYS A 18 13.79 -5.82 -11.67
C LYS A 18 13.36 -4.35 -11.72
N GLY A 19 12.07 -4.06 -11.48
CA GLY A 19 11.53 -2.71 -11.49
C GLY A 19 10.15 -2.62 -10.86
N GLN A 20 9.61 -1.39 -10.82
CA GLN A 20 8.31 -1.04 -10.24
C GLN A 20 7.25 -0.85 -11.33
N THR A 21 7.24 -1.72 -12.34
CA THR A 21 6.21 -1.73 -13.39
C THR A 21 5.09 -2.69 -13.04
N GLU A 22 3.89 -2.46 -13.57
CA GLU A 22 2.75 -3.35 -13.38
C GLU A 22 3.09 -4.82 -13.71
N GLU A 23 3.79 -5.04 -14.83
CA GLU A 23 4.19 -6.39 -15.24
C GLU A 23 5.22 -7.02 -14.28
N SER A 24 6.13 -6.22 -13.73
CA SER A 24 7.08 -6.69 -12.72
C SER A 24 6.35 -7.15 -11.44
N TYR A 25 5.38 -6.36 -10.97
CA TYR A 25 4.56 -6.72 -9.81
C TYR A 25 3.73 -7.98 -10.07
N LYS A 26 3.10 -8.09 -11.25
CA LYS A 26 2.32 -9.26 -11.61
C LYS A 26 3.15 -10.54 -11.56
N GLN A 27 4.35 -10.52 -12.11
CA GLN A 27 5.26 -11.67 -12.07
C GLN A 27 5.63 -12.05 -10.64
N GLY A 28 6.01 -11.07 -9.80
CA GLY A 28 6.34 -11.31 -8.40
C GLY A 28 5.17 -11.87 -7.59
N LEU A 29 3.97 -11.32 -7.78
CA LEU A 29 2.75 -11.76 -7.08
C LEU A 29 2.31 -13.16 -7.52
N ASN A 30 2.38 -13.48 -8.82
CA ASN A 30 2.08 -14.82 -9.32
C ASN A 30 3.03 -15.87 -8.75
N LEU A 31 4.33 -15.58 -8.62
CA LEU A 31 5.28 -16.48 -7.98
C LEU A 31 4.90 -16.76 -6.51
N VAL A 32 4.45 -15.74 -5.77
CA VAL A 32 3.98 -15.94 -4.40
C VAL A 32 2.70 -16.78 -4.34
N LEU A 33 1.77 -16.56 -5.28
CA LEU A 33 0.57 -17.38 -5.43
C LEU A 33 0.89 -18.84 -5.75
N ASP A 34 1.84 -19.10 -6.63
CA ASP A 34 2.28 -20.46 -7.00
C ASP A 34 2.88 -21.22 -5.81
N ILE A 35 3.50 -20.51 -4.85
CA ILE A 35 4.00 -21.09 -3.60
C ILE A 35 2.84 -21.40 -2.65
N MET A 36 1.90 -20.46 -2.47
CA MET A 36 0.78 -20.62 -1.53
C MET A 36 -0.30 -21.59 -2.05
N LYS A 37 -0.43 -21.74 -3.37
CA LYS A 37 -1.42 -22.59 -4.06
C LYS A 37 -2.82 -22.37 -3.50
N GLU A 38 -3.57 -23.46 -3.32
CA GLU A 38 -4.94 -23.46 -2.80
C GLU A 38 -5.04 -23.00 -1.34
N SER A 39 -3.94 -22.99 -0.58
CA SER A 39 -3.95 -22.54 0.82
C SER A 39 -3.92 -21.01 0.97
N ALA A 40 -3.70 -20.29 -0.13
CA ALA A 40 -3.61 -18.83 -0.15
C ALA A 40 -4.84 -18.18 0.50
N PHE A 41 -4.59 -17.26 1.43
CA PHE A 41 -5.61 -16.45 2.09
C PHE A 41 -6.70 -17.29 2.78
N ASN A 42 -6.28 -18.34 3.49
CA ASN A 42 -7.18 -19.27 4.18
C ASN A 42 -8.16 -19.95 3.20
N GLY A 43 -7.65 -20.44 2.08
CA GLY A 43 -8.44 -21.15 1.07
C GLY A 43 -9.27 -20.25 0.15
N LYS A 44 -9.18 -18.92 0.31
CA LYS A 44 -9.99 -17.97 -0.48
C LYS A 44 -9.37 -17.61 -1.82
N GLY A 45 -8.07 -17.90 -2.02
CA GLY A 45 -7.34 -17.56 -3.25
C GLY A 45 -7.03 -16.06 -3.43
N ALA A 46 -7.71 -15.18 -2.68
CA ALA A 46 -7.51 -13.74 -2.68
C ALA A 46 -7.66 -13.13 -1.28
N PRO A 47 -6.96 -12.03 -0.97
CA PRO A 47 -7.24 -11.24 0.23
C PRO A 47 -8.57 -10.49 0.08
N ALA A 48 -9.27 -10.18 1.17
CA ALA A 48 -10.46 -9.31 1.08
C ALA A 48 -10.09 -7.85 0.75
N THR A 49 -8.94 -7.42 1.25
CA THR A 49 -8.48 -6.04 1.18
C THR A 49 -6.97 -6.00 1.10
N PHE A 50 -6.45 -5.03 0.34
CA PHE A 50 -5.03 -4.72 0.30
C PHE A 50 -4.81 -3.21 0.52
N ILE A 51 -3.71 -2.91 1.21
CA ILE A 51 -3.25 -1.55 1.50
C ILE A 51 -1.92 -1.36 0.76
N THR A 52 -1.82 -0.35 -0.09
CA THR A 52 -0.66 -0.10 -0.96
C THR A 52 -0.13 1.31 -0.83
N ASP A 53 1.04 1.55 -1.41
CA ASP A 53 1.50 2.91 -1.65
C ASP A 53 0.68 3.53 -2.78
N ASP A 54 0.86 4.83 -3.00
CA ASP A 54 0.30 5.54 -4.16
C ASP A 54 1.09 5.19 -5.42
N SER A 55 0.84 3.98 -5.95
CA SER A 55 1.52 3.43 -7.11
C SER A 55 0.51 2.79 -8.06
N ASP A 56 0.23 3.46 -9.18
CA ASP A 56 -0.66 2.94 -10.22
C ASP A 56 -0.23 1.55 -10.71
N SER A 57 1.08 1.33 -10.87
CA SER A 57 1.63 0.05 -11.31
C SER A 57 1.34 -1.07 -10.32
N GLU A 58 1.50 -0.82 -9.02
CA GLU A 58 1.21 -1.81 -7.97
C GLU A 58 -0.30 -2.06 -7.86
N ILE A 59 -1.10 -1.00 -7.82
CA ILE A 59 -2.56 -1.05 -7.70
C ILE A 59 -3.17 -1.80 -8.89
N ASN A 60 -2.74 -1.50 -10.11
CA ASN A 60 -3.27 -2.15 -11.31
C ASN A 60 -2.88 -3.64 -11.37
N ALA A 61 -1.68 -4.01 -10.94
CA ALA A 61 -1.26 -5.40 -10.84
C ALA A 61 -2.15 -6.18 -9.87
N LEU A 62 -2.38 -5.63 -8.67
CA LEU A 62 -3.22 -6.24 -7.65
C LEU A 62 -4.69 -6.37 -8.09
N LYS A 63 -5.25 -5.32 -8.72
CA LYS A 63 -6.63 -5.37 -9.26
C LYS A 63 -6.79 -6.42 -10.37
N LYS A 64 -5.75 -6.68 -11.16
CA LYS A 64 -5.79 -7.71 -12.21
C LYS A 64 -5.66 -9.13 -11.63
N ILE A 65 -4.86 -9.32 -10.59
CA ILE A 65 -4.68 -10.62 -9.94
C ILE A 65 -5.86 -10.97 -9.03
N TRP A 66 -6.34 -10.01 -8.24
CA TRP A 66 -7.43 -10.16 -7.29
C TRP A 66 -8.52 -9.11 -7.51
N PRO A 67 -9.35 -9.25 -8.57
CA PRO A 67 -10.34 -8.25 -8.96
C PRO A 67 -11.49 -8.06 -7.96
N SER A 68 -11.73 -9.04 -7.09
CA SER A 68 -12.76 -8.96 -6.04
C SER A 68 -12.27 -8.25 -4.76
N SER A 69 -10.97 -7.99 -4.64
CA SER A 69 -10.38 -7.37 -3.46
C SER A 69 -10.52 -5.86 -3.48
N SER A 70 -10.76 -5.26 -2.32
CA SER A 70 -10.78 -3.80 -2.17
C SER A 70 -9.36 -3.25 -2.01
N ASN A 71 -9.07 -2.09 -2.62
CA ASN A 71 -7.81 -1.37 -2.49
C ASN A 71 -7.97 -0.11 -1.64
N PHE A 72 -7.04 0.11 -0.71
CA PHE A 72 -6.89 1.38 -0.01
C PHE A 72 -5.43 1.84 -0.07
N LEU A 73 -5.22 3.15 0.01
CA LEU A 73 -3.88 3.71 0.20
C LEU A 73 -3.45 3.56 1.66
N CYS A 74 -2.15 3.37 1.85
CA CYS A 74 -1.55 3.30 3.18
C CYS A 74 -1.62 4.65 3.87
N ILE A 75 -2.39 4.73 4.96
CA ILE A 75 -2.55 5.96 5.76
C ILE A 75 -1.21 6.53 6.23
N PHE A 76 -0.22 5.66 6.50
CA PHE A 76 1.13 6.09 6.85
C PHE A 76 1.81 6.84 5.70
N HIS A 77 1.72 6.33 4.47
CA HIS A 77 2.31 6.98 3.30
C HIS A 77 1.53 8.23 2.87
N VAL A 78 0.21 8.24 3.02
CA VAL A 78 -0.61 9.44 2.85
C VAL A 78 -0.18 10.53 3.85
N GLY A 79 -0.09 10.18 5.13
CA GLY A 79 0.39 11.10 6.18
C GLY A 79 1.81 11.60 5.93
N GLN A 80 2.71 10.75 5.45
CA GLN A 80 4.05 11.17 5.04
C GLN A 80 4.03 12.12 3.83
N ALA A 81 3.17 11.87 2.83
CA ALA A 81 3.04 12.75 1.67
C ALA A 81 2.52 14.13 2.09
N VAL A 82 1.49 14.17 2.94
CA VAL A 82 0.97 15.41 3.55
C VAL A 82 2.06 16.13 4.33
N TRP A 83 2.82 15.42 5.15
CA TRP A 83 3.95 16.01 5.90
C TRP A 83 5.00 16.61 4.95
N ARG A 84 5.43 15.88 3.91
CA ARG A 84 6.41 16.42 2.95
C ARG A 84 5.86 17.65 2.25
N TRP A 85 4.59 17.63 1.85
CA TRP A 85 3.93 18.77 1.21
C TRP A 85 3.87 19.99 2.14
N LEU A 86 3.46 19.81 3.40
CA LEU A 86 3.37 20.89 4.39
C LEU A 86 4.74 21.56 4.67
N TRP A 87 5.85 20.81 4.54
CA TRP A 87 7.21 21.29 4.83
C TRP A 87 8.04 21.66 3.59
N ASP A 88 7.55 21.42 2.37
CA ASP A 88 8.22 21.85 1.15
C ASP A 88 8.12 23.37 0.99
N SER A 89 9.28 24.04 0.90
CA SER A 89 9.36 25.49 0.78
C SER A 89 8.66 26.04 -0.45
N LYS A 90 8.51 25.23 -1.52
CA LYS A 90 7.79 25.60 -2.74
C LYS A 90 6.30 25.86 -2.53
N ASN A 91 5.72 25.27 -1.47
CA ASN A 91 4.30 25.42 -1.17
C ASN A 91 3.99 26.68 -0.34
N VAL A 92 5.01 27.41 0.12
CA VAL A 92 4.89 28.71 0.81
C VAL A 92 3.92 28.65 2.02
N ILE A 93 3.92 27.53 2.74
CA ILE A 93 3.03 27.32 3.90
C ILE A 93 3.70 27.90 5.16
N PRO A 94 3.04 28.84 5.87
CA PRO A 94 3.57 29.42 7.10
C PRO A 94 3.86 28.34 8.16
N ASN A 95 5.01 28.45 8.83
CA ASN A 95 5.45 27.47 9.83
C ASN A 95 4.39 27.22 10.92
N ASP A 96 3.78 28.30 11.40
CA ASP A 96 2.82 28.26 12.51
C ASP A 96 1.50 27.55 12.13
N SER A 97 1.18 27.48 10.84
CA SER A 97 -0.03 26.81 10.34
C SER A 97 0.15 25.31 10.10
N ARG A 98 1.40 24.82 9.92
CA ARG A 98 1.66 23.43 9.48
C ARG A 98 1.09 22.38 10.43
N ARG A 99 1.25 22.58 11.74
CA ARG A 99 0.73 21.65 12.75
C ARG A 99 -0.80 21.57 12.72
N GLN A 100 -1.47 22.72 12.60
CA GLN A 100 -2.92 22.79 12.53
C GLN A 100 -3.45 22.11 11.27
N LEU A 101 -2.82 22.38 10.12
CA LEU A 101 -3.17 21.74 8.85
C LEU A 101 -2.97 20.22 8.89
N MET A 102 -1.87 19.74 9.47
CA MET A 102 -1.65 18.30 9.66
C MET A 102 -2.77 17.66 10.48
N SER A 103 -3.21 18.31 11.56
CA SER A 103 -4.34 17.85 12.36
C SER A 103 -5.65 17.80 11.56
N TYR A 104 -5.88 18.75 10.66
CA TYR A 104 -7.06 18.74 9.80
C TYR A 104 -7.02 17.58 8.80
N PHE A 105 -5.88 17.34 8.15
CA PHE A 105 -5.72 16.16 7.29
C PHE A 105 -5.95 14.87 8.08
N GLN A 106 -5.37 14.75 9.27
CA GLN A 106 -5.54 13.57 10.12
C GLN A 106 -6.98 13.33 10.55
N SER A 107 -7.84 14.36 10.59
CA SER A 107 -9.25 14.20 10.94
C SER A 107 -10.14 13.66 9.81
N ILE A 108 -9.64 13.66 8.57
CA ILE A 108 -10.39 13.21 7.38
C ILE A 108 -9.74 12.01 6.68
N MET A 109 -8.59 11.54 7.17
CA MET A 109 -7.95 10.29 6.76
C MET A 109 -8.53 9.11 7.55
#